data_AF-A0A484C6R9-F1
#
_entry.id   AF-A0A484C6R9-F1
#
_cell.length_a   1.000
_cell.length_b   1.000
_cell.length_c   1.000
_cell.angle_alpha   90.00
_cell.angle_beta   90.00
_cell.angle_gamma   90.00
#
_symmetry.space_group_name_H-M   'P 1'
#
loop_
_entity.id
_entity.type
_entity.pdbx_description
1 polymer ?
#
loop_
_entity_poly.entity_id
_entity_poly.type
_entity_poly.pdbx_seq_one_letter_code
_entity_poly.pdbx_strand_id
1 'polypeptide(L)'
;MATKLPKAPEHPEFSMPGGQSKAMAATMEIQKICDQVKGQVEVNTKKKYVKFTAVNYTSQSTNPPKLRIKVHTGGEHYIHLMVSQAHHNGKEVIELLGQQENRTKNDILV
;
A
#
# COMPACT_ATOMS: atom_id res chain seq x y z
N MET A 1 -21.75 -27.57 5.69
CA MET A 1 -21.72 -26.42 4.77
C MET A 1 -20.55 -25.55 5.18
N ALA A 2 -19.43 -25.59 4.43
CA ALA A 2 -18.23 -24.83 4.80
C ALA A 2 -18.34 -23.42 4.21
N THR A 3 -18.66 -22.44 5.04
CA THR A 3 -18.64 -21.02 4.67
C THR A 3 -17.19 -20.65 4.41
N LYS A 4 -16.81 -20.58 3.13
CA LYS A 4 -15.49 -20.11 2.72
C LYS A 4 -15.34 -18.67 3.23
N LEU A 5 -14.39 -18.46 4.15
CA LEU A 5 -13.88 -17.13 4.49
C LEU A 5 -13.55 -16.39 3.18
N PRO A 6 -13.79 -15.07 3.07
CA PRO A 6 -13.32 -14.31 1.92
C PRO A 6 -11.82 -14.55 1.77
N LYS A 7 -11.45 -15.12 0.62
CA LYS A 7 -10.06 -15.42 0.26
C LYS A 7 -9.33 -14.07 0.27
N ALA A 8 -8.43 -13.87 1.23
CA ALA A 8 -7.49 -12.75 1.21
C ALA A 8 -6.84 -12.68 -0.18
N PRO A 9 -6.53 -11.48 -0.70
CA PRO A 9 -5.83 -11.36 -1.98
C PRO A 9 -4.65 -12.33 -1.97
N GLU A 10 -4.58 -13.18 -3.00
CA GLU A 10 -3.64 -14.29 -3.08
C GLU A 10 -2.24 -13.78 -2.76
N HIS A 11 -1.74 -14.10 -1.56
CA HIS A 11 -0.43 -13.65 -1.12
C HIS A 11 0.60 -14.19 -2.13
N PRO A 12 1.39 -13.33 -2.79
CA PRO A 12 2.46 -13.79 -3.65
C PRO A 12 3.40 -14.69 -2.84
N GLU A 13 3.82 -15.81 -3.43
CA GLU A 13 4.68 -16.80 -2.74
C GLU A 13 5.94 -16.12 -2.18
N PHE A 14 6.01 -16.00 -0.85
CA PHE A 14 7.17 -15.47 -0.16
C PHE A 14 8.08 -16.63 0.23
N SER A 15 9.17 -16.83 -0.49
CA SER A 15 10.11 -17.92 -0.17
C SER A 15 10.97 -17.68 1.08
N MET A 16 10.97 -16.46 1.67
CA MET A 16 11.76 -16.13 2.87
C MET A 16 11.11 -15.01 3.72
N PRO A 17 11.24 -15.04 5.07
CA PRO A 17 10.82 -13.94 5.94
C PRO A 17 11.58 -12.65 5.59
N GLY A 18 10.87 -11.53 5.48
CA GLY A 18 11.42 -10.25 4.98
C GLY A 18 11.54 -10.16 3.45
N GLY A 19 11.19 -11.22 2.71
CA GLY A 19 11.11 -11.18 1.25
C GLY A 19 10.05 -10.16 0.78
N GLN A 20 10.38 -9.43 -0.28
CA GLN A 20 9.46 -8.50 -0.96
C GLN A 20 8.89 -9.19 -2.20
N SER A 21 7.59 -9.03 -2.45
CA SER A 21 6.96 -9.55 -3.67
C SER A 21 7.43 -8.77 -4.90
N LYS A 22 7.21 -9.35 -6.09
CA LYS A 22 7.24 -8.56 -7.33
C LYS A 22 6.17 -7.46 -7.26
N ALA A 23 6.39 -6.38 -7.99
CA ALA A 23 5.40 -5.32 -8.12
C ALA A 23 4.16 -5.86 -8.85
N MET A 24 2.99 -5.67 -8.25
CA MET A 24 1.68 -6.05 -8.76
C MET A 24 0.85 -4.79 -9.01
N ALA A 25 -0.10 -4.87 -9.94
CA ALA A 25 -1.05 -3.78 -10.19
C ALA A 25 -1.91 -3.53 -8.94
N ALA A 26 -2.15 -2.26 -8.61
CA ALA A 26 -2.99 -1.90 -7.48
C ALA A 26 -4.43 -2.37 -7.70
N THR A 27 -4.99 -3.05 -6.70
CA THR A 27 -6.40 -3.45 -6.68
C THR A 27 -7.27 -2.39 -6.01
N MET A 28 -8.60 -2.57 -6.06
CA MET A 28 -9.53 -1.70 -5.34
C MET A 28 -9.28 -1.66 -3.83
N GLU A 29 -8.77 -2.74 -3.24
CA GLU A 29 -8.41 -2.79 -1.82
C GLU A 29 -7.19 -1.90 -1.52
N ILE A 30 -6.15 -2.00 -2.35
CA ILE A 30 -4.95 -1.15 -2.24
C ILE A 30 -5.32 0.33 -2.40
N GLN A 31 -6.23 0.66 -3.31
CA GLN A 31 -6.74 2.03 -3.45
C GLN A 31 -7.45 2.49 -2.16
N LYS A 32 -8.34 1.68 -1.58
CA LYS A 32 -9.01 2.02 -0.30
C LYS A 32 -8.01 2.25 0.84
N ILE A 33 -6.95 1.46 0.91
CA ILE A 33 -5.86 1.64 1.88
C ILE A 33 -5.20 3.01 1.68
N CYS A 34 -4.90 3.39 0.43
CA CYS A 34 -4.38 4.73 0.12
C CYS A 34 -5.34 5.84 0.54
N ASP A 35 -6.64 5.69 0.26
CA ASP A 35 -7.64 6.70 0.62
C ASP A 35 -7.77 6.87 2.14
N GLN A 36 -7.66 5.78 2.91
CA GLN A 36 -7.66 5.81 4.38
C GLN A 36 -6.46 6.60 4.94
N VAL A 37 -5.26 6.42 4.38
CA VAL A 37 -4.05 7.11 4.86
C VAL A 37 -3.83 8.47 4.20
N LYS A 38 -4.60 8.84 3.16
CA LYS A 38 -4.42 10.08 2.39
C LYS A 38 -4.37 11.32 3.29
N GLY A 39 -5.26 11.41 4.28
CA GLY A 39 -5.27 12.53 5.22
C GLY A 39 -3.95 12.66 5.99
N GLN A 40 -3.39 11.55 6.45
CA GLN A 40 -2.09 11.53 7.15
C GLN A 40 -0.95 11.93 6.21
N VAL A 41 -1.00 11.45 4.96
CA VAL A 41 -0.02 11.79 3.93
C VAL A 41 -0.03 13.29 3.65
N GLU A 42 -1.21 13.89 3.44
CA GLU A 42 -1.37 15.33 3.19
C GLU A 42 -0.86 16.19 4.35
N VAL A 43 -1.12 15.78 5.59
CA VAL A 43 -0.60 16.45 6.79
C VAL A 43 0.92 16.37 6.84
N ASN A 44 1.49 15.18 6.60
CA ASN A 44 2.92 14.96 6.69
C ASN A 44 3.70 15.64 5.54
N THR A 45 3.17 15.64 4.31
CA THR A 45 3.78 16.37 3.18
C THR A 45 3.44 17.87 3.16
N LYS A 46 2.51 18.33 4.02
CA LYS A 46 1.94 19.69 3.98
C LYS A 46 1.41 20.08 2.58
N LYS A 47 0.82 19.12 1.87
CA LYS A 47 0.31 19.27 0.49
C LYS A 47 -1.08 18.67 0.39
N LYS A 48 -1.91 19.23 -0.49
CA LYS A 48 -3.20 18.64 -0.87
C LYS A 48 -3.08 17.93 -2.20
N TYR A 49 -3.54 16.68 -2.25
CA TYR A 49 -3.45 15.86 -3.46
C TYR A 49 -4.83 15.79 -4.13
N VAL A 50 -4.98 16.49 -5.25
CA VAL A 50 -6.21 16.43 -6.07
C VAL A 50 -6.38 15.03 -6.66
N LYS A 51 -5.28 14.45 -7.18
CA LYS A 51 -5.21 13.06 -7.63
C LYS A 51 -4.45 12.22 -6.61
N PHE A 52 -4.96 11.03 -6.33
CA PHE A 52 -4.33 10.09 -5.38
C PHE A 52 -4.65 8.65 -5.76
N THR A 53 -4.14 8.21 -6.91
CA THR A 53 -4.49 6.93 -7.52
C THR A 53 -3.37 5.92 -7.32
N ALA A 54 -3.65 4.82 -6.61
CA ALA A 54 -2.73 3.70 -6.50
C ALA A 54 -2.51 3.04 -7.86
N VAL A 55 -1.26 2.78 -8.22
CA VAL A 55 -0.88 2.23 -9.54
C VAL A 55 -0.33 0.83 -9.40
N ASN A 56 0.65 0.65 -8.53
CA ASN A 56 1.28 -0.65 -8.26
C ASN A 56 1.62 -0.75 -6.78
N TYR A 57 1.76 -1.97 -6.29
CA TYR A 57 2.21 -2.24 -4.94
C TYR A 57 3.14 -3.46 -4.87
N THR A 58 3.88 -3.55 -3.78
CA THR A 58 4.60 -4.75 -3.36
C THR A 58 4.24 -5.04 -1.91
N SER A 59 4.19 -6.31 -1.53
CA SER A 59 4.01 -6.74 -0.15
C SER A 59 5.32 -7.29 0.42
N GLN A 60 5.50 -7.18 1.74
CA GLN A 60 6.57 -7.83 2.48
C GLN A 60 5.98 -8.79 3.50
N SER A 61 6.55 -9.99 3.59
CA SER A 61 6.17 -11.01 4.58
C SER A 61 6.75 -10.67 5.95
N THR A 62 6.11 -9.73 6.64
CA THR A 62 6.37 -9.35 8.04
C THR A 62 5.09 -9.57 8.86
N ASN A 63 5.18 -9.49 10.19
CA ASN A 63 4.02 -9.50 11.07
C ASN A 63 3.97 -8.22 11.92
N PRO A 64 3.05 -7.27 11.64
CA PRO A 64 2.05 -7.28 10.57
C PRO A 64 2.68 -7.14 9.15
N PRO A 65 1.99 -7.57 8.09
CA PRO A 65 2.46 -7.41 6.72
C PRO A 65 2.60 -5.93 6.36
N LYS A 66 3.63 -5.62 5.58
CA LYS A 66 3.89 -4.27 5.08
C LYS A 66 3.60 -4.19 3.59
N LEU A 67 2.90 -3.14 3.17
CA LEU A 67 2.64 -2.83 1.78
C LEU A 67 3.41 -1.58 1.40
N ARG A 68 4.07 -1.63 0.25
CA ARG A 68 4.60 -0.43 -0.41
C ARG A 68 3.77 -0.15 -1.64
N ILE A 69 3.25 1.06 -1.75
CA ILE A 69 2.27 1.41 -2.76
C ILE A 69 2.75 2.64 -3.52
N LYS A 70 2.82 2.53 -4.85
CA LYS A 70 3.09 3.65 -5.75
C LYS A 70 1.77 4.34 -6.05
N VAL A 71 1.68 5.62 -5.73
CA VAL A 71 0.49 6.45 -5.92
C VAL A 71 0.80 7.58 -6.89
N HIS A 72 -0.02 7.71 -7.94
CA HIS A 72 0.03 8.82 -8.88
C HIS A 72 -0.68 10.03 -8.29
N THR A 73 0.04 11.14 -8.18
CA THR A 73 -0.45 12.39 -7.57
C THR A 73 -0.81 13.47 -8.60
N GLY A 74 -0.62 13.19 -9.89
CA GLY A 74 -0.90 14.10 -11.01
C GLY A 74 0.34 14.37 -11.87
N GLY A 75 0.13 14.69 -13.15
CA GLY A 75 1.25 14.91 -14.10
C GLY A 75 2.21 13.72 -14.13
N GLU A 76 3.50 13.99 -13.90
CA GLU A 76 4.55 12.98 -13.80
C GLU A 76 4.97 12.67 -12.35
N HIS A 77 4.21 13.16 -11.37
CA HIS A 77 4.53 13.04 -9.95
C HIS A 77 3.90 11.80 -9.32
N TYR A 78 4.72 11.10 -8.55
CA TYR A 78 4.34 9.93 -7.78
C TYR A 78 4.84 10.08 -6.34
N ILE A 79 4.14 9.40 -5.44
CA ILE A 79 4.55 9.20 -4.05
C ILE A 79 4.56 7.71 -3.76
N HIS A 80 5.59 7.23 -3.07
CA HIS A 80 5.61 5.86 -2.57
C HIS A 80 5.20 5.88 -1.10
N LEU A 81 4.18 5.12 -0.76
CA LEU A 81 3.70 4.95 0.61
C LEU A 81 4.19 3.62 1.15
N MET A 82 4.51 3.58 2.44
CA MET A 82 4.70 2.36 3.19
C MET A 82 3.64 2.31 4.28
N VAL A 83 2.85 1.24 4.29
CA VAL A 83 1.79 1.03 5.27
C VAL A 83 1.91 -0.36 5.90
N SER A 84 1.49 -0.50 7.15
CA SER A 84 1.24 -1.80 7.77
C SER A 84 -0.26 -2.08 7.78
N GLN A 85 -0.61 -3.36 7.60
CA GLN A 85 -1.99 -3.83 7.70
C GLN A 85 -2.05 -4.83 8.86
N ALA A 86 -2.70 -4.44 9.96
CA ALA A 86 -2.91 -5.28 11.12
C ALA A 86 -4.40 -5.61 11.30
N HIS A 87 -4.70 -6.71 11.99
CA HIS A 87 -6.06 -7.01 12.43
C HIS A 87 -6.12 -7.00 13.95
N HIS A 88 -6.93 -6.10 14.51
CA HIS A 88 -7.16 -5.99 15.96
C HIS A 88 -8.65 -6.16 16.24
N ASN A 89 -9.02 -7.13 17.09
CA ASN A 89 -10.42 -7.43 17.45
C ASN A 89 -11.38 -7.54 16.23
N GLY A 90 -10.92 -8.20 15.16
CA GLY A 90 -11.71 -8.39 13.94
C GLY A 90 -11.87 -7.15 13.06
N LYS A 91 -11.15 -6.06 13.35
CA LYS A 91 -11.11 -4.84 12.53
C LYS A 91 -9.74 -4.70 11.88
N GLU A 92 -9.74 -4.29 10.61
CA GLU A 92 -8.53 -3.87 9.90
C GLU A 92 -8.04 -2.54 10.46
N VAL A 93 -6.76 -2.50 10.80
CA VAL A 93 -6.05 -1.31 11.27
C VAL A 93 -4.93 -1.04 10.27
N ILE A 94 -5.04 0.07 9.54
CA ILE A 94 -4.05 0.54 8.58
C ILE A 94 -3.24 1.66 9.23
N GLU A 95 -1.92 1.53 9.22
CA GLU A 95 -1.01 2.56 9.72
C GLU A 95 -0.02 2.99 8.64
N LEU A 96 0.15 4.30 8.48
CA LEU A 96 1.16 4.87 7.59
C LEU A 96 2.53 4.83 8.29
N LEU A 97 3.44 3.99 7.79
CA LEU A 97 4.80 3.87 8.31
C LEU A 97 5.74 4.94 7.72
N GLY A 98 5.45 5.39 6.50
CA GLY A 98 6.27 6.40 5.85
C GLY A 98 5.84 6.71 4.42
N GLN A 99 6.46 7.73 3.86
CA GLN A 99 6.20 8.21 2.51
C GLN A 99 7.47 8.74 1.86
N GLN A 100 7.59 8.59 0.55
CA GLN A 100 8.69 9.12 -0.25
C GLN A 100 8.12 9.95 -1.41
N GLU A 101 8.34 11.25 -1.36
CA GLU A 101 7.91 12.21 -2.39
C GLU A 101 8.87 12.24 -3.59
N ASN A 102 8.51 13.02 -4.62
CA ASN A 102 9.33 13.28 -5.81
C ASN A 102 9.71 12.03 -6.61
N ARG A 103 8.84 11.00 -6.58
CA ARG A 103 9.02 9.77 -7.36
C ARG A 103 8.44 9.96 -8.76
N THR A 104 8.98 9.21 -9.71
CA THR A 104 8.51 9.18 -11.10
C THR A 104 7.85 7.84 -11.42
N LYS A 105 7.23 7.75 -12.60
CA LYS A 105 6.59 6.50 -13.07
C LYS A 105 7.57 5.31 -13.06
N ASN A 106 8.83 5.54 -13.40
CA ASN A 106 9.86 4.51 -13.54
C ASN A 106 10.58 4.16 -12.22
N ASP A 107 10.35 4.91 -11.15
CA ASP A 107 10.98 4.68 -9.86
C ASP A 107 10.49 3.37 -9.23
N ILE A 108 11.38 2.46 -8.84
CA ILE A 108 10.98 1.17 -8.27
C ILE A 108 10.51 1.30 -6.82
N LEU A 109 9.67 0.38 -6.37
CA LEU A 109 9.20 0.32 -4.97
C LEU A 109 10.30 -0.27 -4.07
N VAL A 110 11.19 0.59 -3.57
CA VAL A 110 12.32 0.27 -2.67
C VAL A 110 12.09 0.58 -1.22
#